data_AF-A0A662WE93-F1
#
_entry.id   AF-A0A662WE93-F1
#
_cell.length_a   1.000
_cell.length_b   1.000
_cell.length_c   1.000
_cell.angle_alpha   90.00
_cell.angle_beta   90.00
_cell.angle_gamma   90.00
#
_symmetry.space_group_name_H-M   'P 1'
#
loop_
_entity.id
_entity.type
_entity.pdbx_description
1 polymer ?
#
loop_
_entity_poly.entity_id
_entity_poly.type
_entity_poly.pdbx_seq_one_letter_code
_entity_poly.pdbx_strand_id
1 'polypeptide(L)' 'MPDTKLLKELGYGSLVLAIRKKHGGVVNVADKMGTPKDQEAVEMHKRLSARAKRRQKRQTKLGLHDFY' A
#
# COMPACT_ATOMS: atom_id res chain seq x y z
N MET A 1 -8.31 1.47 -11.70
CA MET A 1 -6.91 1.07 -11.95
C MET A 1 -6.66 -0.29 -11.30
N PRO A 2 -5.99 -1.25 -11.97
CA PRO A 2 -5.72 -2.58 -11.43
C PRO A 2 -4.84 -2.54 -10.19
N ASP A 3 -5.13 -3.42 -9.24
CA ASP A 3 -4.32 -3.54 -8.02
C ASP A 3 -2.92 -4.08 -8.36
N THR A 4 -1.90 -3.37 -7.87
CA THR A 4 -0.50 -3.80 -7.96
C THR A 4 -0.27 -5.21 -7.41
N LYS A 5 -1.04 -5.61 -6.39
CA LYS A 5 -0.94 -6.95 -5.81
C LYS A 5 -1.40 -8.00 -6.81
N LEU A 6 -2.58 -7.81 -7.40
CA LEU A 6 -3.13 -8.66 -8.44
C LEU A 6 -2.19 -8.76 -9.65
N LEU A 7 -1.62 -7.63 -10.10
CA LEU A 7 -0.67 -7.65 -11.22
C LEU A 7 0.58 -8.48 -10.93
N LYS A 8 1.06 -8.49 -9.69
CA LYS A 8 2.19 -9.34 -9.29
C LYS A 8 1.80 -10.80 -9.23
N GLU A 9 0.62 -11.11 -8.67
CA GLU A 9 0.09 -12.48 -8.57
C GLU A 9 -0.14 -13.10 -9.96
N LEU A 10 -0.54 -12.30 -10.94
CA LEU A 10 -0.71 -12.71 -12.34
C LEU A 10 0.61 -12.79 -13.14
N GLY A 11 1.77 -12.58 -12.50
CA GLY A 11 3.08 -12.68 -13.16
C GLY A 11 3.55 -11.42 -13.88
N TYR A 12 2.78 -10.33 -13.89
CA TYR A 12 3.15 -9.04 -14.49
C TYR A 12 4.11 -8.21 -13.62
N GLY A 13 5.01 -8.86 -12.88
CA GLY A 13 5.97 -8.19 -12.00
C GLY A 13 6.91 -7.24 -12.76
N SER A 14 7.31 -7.61 -13.98
CA SER A 14 8.14 -6.78 -14.87
C SER A 14 7.44 -5.48 -15.29
N LEU A 15 6.13 -5.55 -15.60
CA LEU A 15 5.31 -4.39 -15.92
C LEU A 15 5.21 -3.44 -14.72
N VAL A 16 4.91 -3.98 -13.53
CA VAL A 16 4.85 -3.17 -12.30
C VAL A 16 6.20 -2.48 -12.04
N LEU A 17 7.31 -3.18 -12.28
CA LEU A 17 8.66 -2.62 -12.15
C LEU A 17 8.93 -1.52 -13.18
N ALA A 18 8.54 -1.71 -14.44
CA ALA A 18 8.68 -0.71 -15.49
C ALA A 18 7.87 0.54 -15.17
N ILE A 19 6.62 0.39 -14.74
CA ILE A 19 5.76 1.49 -14.29
C ILE A 19 6.42 2.26 -13.14
N ARG A 20 6.98 1.55 -12.17
CA ARG A 20 7.69 2.19 -11.05
C ARG A 20 8.92 2.99 -11.52
N LYS A 21 9.76 2.39 -12.38
CA LYS A 21 11.03 2.99 -12.83
C LYS A 21 10.85 4.11 -13.85
N LYS A 22 9.88 3.99 -14.77
CA LYS A 22 9.71 4.89 -15.92
C LYS A 22 8.60 5.92 -15.74
N HIS A 23 7.60 5.60 -14.92
CA HIS A 23 6.41 6.43 -14.79
C HIS A 23 6.16 6.95 -13.36
N GLY A 24 7.04 6.63 -12.40
CA GLY A 24 6.93 7.11 -11.01
C GLY A 24 5.94 6.30 -10.16
N GLY A 25 5.54 5.12 -10.61
CA GLY A 25 4.62 4.23 -9.90
C GLY A 25 3.18 4.30 -10.39
N VAL A 26 2.37 3.34 -9.92
CA VAL A 26 0.99 3.14 -10.40
C VAL A 26 0.08 4.30 -10.05
N VAL A 27 0.32 4.97 -8.92
CA VAL A 27 -0.44 6.17 -8.53
C VAL A 27 -0.24 7.29 -9.55
N ASN A 28 0.99 7.54 -9.97
CA ASN A 28 1.30 8.60 -10.92
C ASN A 28 0.75 8.29 -12.33
N VAL A 29 0.69 7.01 -12.70
CA VAL A 29 0.00 6.57 -13.92
C VAL A 29 -1.51 6.75 -13.79
N ALA A 30 -2.11 6.41 -12.64
CA ALA A 30 -3.53 6.61 -12.39
C ALA A 30 -3.92 8.09 -12.53
N ASP A 31 -3.08 9.00 -12.03
CA ASP A 31 -3.26 10.45 -12.13
C ASP A 31 -3.24 10.92 -13.60
N LYS A 32 -2.25 10.45 -14.38
CA LYS A 32 -2.15 10.76 -15.81
C LYS A 32 -3.33 10.21 -16.62
N MET A 33 -3.92 9.10 -16.19
CA MET A 33 -5.08 8.49 -16.82
C MET A 33 -6.41 9.15 -16.38
N GLY A 34 -6.37 10.18 -15.52
CA GLY A 34 -7.57 10.85 -15.03
C GLY A 34 -8.40 9.98 -14.08
N THR A 35 -7.79 8.96 -13.47
CA THR A 35 -8.51 8.08 -12.54
C THR A 35 -8.85 8.87 -11.28
N PRO A 36 -10.12 8.97 -10.86
CA PRO A 36 -10.46 9.71 -9.66
C PRO A 36 -9.79 9.07 -8.44
N LYS A 37 -9.05 9.89 -7.68
CA LYS A 37 -8.60 9.50 -6.34
C LYS A 37 -9.79 9.61 -5.41
N ASP A 38 -10.25 8.47 -4.92
CA ASP A 38 -11.14 8.45 -3.77
C ASP A 38 -10.33 8.89 -2.53
N GLN A 39 -10.48 10.16 -2.17
CA GLN A 39 -9.78 10.75 -1.03
C GLN A 39 -10.18 10.09 0.29
N GLU A 40 -11.44 9.66 0.41
CA GLU A 40 -11.92 8.96 1.61
C GLU A 40 -11.27 7.59 1.74
N ALA A 41 -11.16 6.84 0.65
CA ALA A 41 -10.46 5.56 0.62
C ALA A 41 -8.97 5.72 1.01
N VAL A 42 -8.31 6.77 0.54
CA VAL A 42 -6.91 7.07 0.90
C VAL A 42 -6.77 7.36 2.40
N GLU A 43 -7.62 8.21 2.95
CA GLU A 43 -7.60 8.56 4.38
C GLU A 43 -7.93 7.35 5.26
N MET A 44 -8.90 6.53 4.85
CA MET A 44 -9.22 5.26 5.51
C MET A 44 -8.00 4.33 5.53
N HIS A 45 -7.33 4.15 4.39
CA HIS A 45 -6.13 3.32 4.30
C HIS A 45 -5.01 3.81 5.22
N LYS A 46 -4.78 5.13 5.32
CA LYS A 46 -3.82 5.71 6.27
C LYS A 46 -4.16 5.33 7.71
N ARG A 47 -5.43 5.50 8.11
CA ARG A 47 -5.92 5.17 9.46
C ARG A 47 -5.75 3.67 9.78
N LEU A 48 -6.13 2.80 8.84
CA LEU A 48 -6.00 1.35 8.98
C LEU A 48 -4.53 0.93 9.10
N SER A 49 -3.66 1.46 8.25
CA SER A 49 -2.23 1.17 8.27
C SER A 49 -1.58 1.60 9.59
N ALA A 50 -1.91 2.80 10.08
CA ALA A 50 -1.45 3.30 11.38
C ALA A 50 -1.94 2.41 12.54
N ARG A 51 -3.20 1.93 12.49
CA ARG A 51 -3.75 1.00 13.48
C ARG A 51 -3.04 -0.35 13.45
N ALA A 52 -2.78 -0.91 12.28
CA ALA A 52 -2.06 -2.17 12.11
C ALA A 52 -0.64 -2.09 12.70
N LYS A 53 0.10 -1.02 12.39
CA LYS A 53 1.46 -0.79 12.94
C LYS A 53 1.46 -0.70 14.47
N ARG A 54 0.48 -0.01 15.06
CA ARG A 54 0.31 0.06 16.52
C ARG A 54 -0.02 -1.29 17.13
N ARG A 55 -0.86 -2.09 16.48
CA ARG A 55 -1.19 -3.45 16.93
C ARG A 55 0.03 -4.36 16.90
N GLN A 56 0.82 -4.30 15.82
CA GLN A 56 2.06 -5.08 15.70
C GLN A 56 3.06 -4.71 16.80
N LYS A 57 3.30 -3.41 17.05
CA LYS A 57 4.18 -2.94 18.13
C LYS A 57 3.71 -3.41 19.52
N ARG A 58 2.39 -3.45 19.74
CA ARG A 58 1.82 -3.96 20.99
C ARG A 58 2.03 -5.46 21.13
N GLN A 59 1.80 -6.20 20.04
CA GLN A 59 1.99 -7.65 20.03
C GLN A 59 3.46 -8.03 20.29
N THR A 60 4.41 -7.27 19.73
CA THR A 60 5.83 -7.48 20.02
C THR A 60 6.17 -7.16 21.48
N LYS A 61 5.64 -6.07 22.07
CA LYS A 61 5.84 -5.75 23.49
C LYS A 61 5.27 -6.84 24.41
N LEU A 62 4.05 -7.31 24.12
CA LEU A 62 3.42 -8.40 24.88
C LEU A 62 4.23 -9.71 24.78
N GLY A 63 4.72 -10.07 23.59
CA GLY A 63 5.54 -11.27 23.40
C GLY A 63 6.91 -11.19 24.08
N LEU A 64 7.41 -9.97 24.33
CA LEU A 64 8.64 -9.73 25.10
C LEU A 64 8.40 -9.64 26.61
N HIS A 65 7.15 -9.80 27.08
CA HIS A 65 6.75 -9.52 28.47
C HIS A 65 7.20 -8.12 28.96
N ASP A 66 7.28 -7.17 28.02
CA ASP A 66 7.72 -5.80 28.27
C ASP A 66 6.51 -4.95 28.69
N PHE A 67 6.15 -5.08 29.98
CA PHE A 67 4.98 -4.44 30.60
C PHE A 67 5.26 -3.05 31.21
N TYR A 68 6.51 -2.61 31.21
CA TYR A 68 6.95 -1.32 31.74
C TYR A 68 7.18 -0.27 30.63
#